data_AF-A0A7C1HKU6-F1
#
_entry.id   AF-A0A7C1HKU6-F1
#
_cell.length_a   1.000
_cell.length_b   1.000
_cell.length_c   1.000
_cell.angle_alpha   90.00
_cell.angle_beta   90.00
_cell.angle_gamma   90.00
#
_symmetry.space_group_name_H-M   'P 1'
#
loop_
_entity.id
_entity.type
_entity.pdbx_description
1 polymer ?
#
loop_
_entity_poly.entity_id
_entity_poly.type
_entity_poly.pdbx_seq_one_letter_code
_entity_poly.pdbx_strand_id
1 'polypeptide(L)' 'MNFKVILIVVLAGLALVFVAQNLEVVSVSFLLWEISMSRAVLMLFCLLAGFIIGWFMNSYLSYRKEKKEVKKIIDK' A
#
# COMPACT_ATOMS: atom_id res chain seq x y z
N MET A 1 24.71 20.51 -25.30
CA MET A 1 24.48 19.62 -24.13
C MET A 1 23.82 18.34 -24.61
N ASN A 2 24.40 17.19 -24.28
CA ASN A 2 23.82 15.89 -24.67
C ASN A 2 22.44 15.76 -24.02
N PHE A 3 21.40 15.51 -24.82
CA PHE A 3 20.01 15.37 -24.36
C PHE A 3 19.86 14.40 -23.19
N LYS A 4 20.69 13.35 -23.15
CA LYS A 4 20.82 12.40 -22.04
C LYS A 4 21.15 13.09 -20.70
N VAL A 5 22.06 14.06 -20.69
CA VAL A 5 22.47 14.80 -19.49
C VAL A 5 21.35 15.71 -19.01
N ILE A 6 20.64 16.38 -19.93
CA ILE A 6 19.48 17.20 -19.60
C ILE A 6 18.39 16.34 -18.95
N LEU A 7 18.09 15.18 -19.55
CA LEU A 7 17.08 14.26 -19.04
C LEU A 7 17.44 13.72 -17.65
N ILE A 8 18.71 13.37 -17.41
CA ILE A 8 19.19 12.95 -16.09
C ILE A 8 19.06 14.07 -15.06
N VAL A 9 19.43 15.30 -15.40
CA VAL A 9 19.32 16.45 -14.50
C VAL A 9 17.86 16.77 -14.16
N VAL A 10 16.97 16.70 -15.14
CA VAL A 10 15.52 16.89 -14.94
C VAL A 10 14.95 15.80 -14.03
N LEU A 11 15.30 14.53 -14.27
CA LEU A 11 14.86 13.41 -13.43
C LEU A 11 15.41 13.50 -12.01
N ALA A 12 16.68 13.89 -11.84
CA ALA A 12 17.29 14.11 -10.53
C ALA A 12 16.60 15.24 -9.76
N GLY A 13 16.26 16.34 -10.45
CA GLY A 13 15.49 17.44 -9.87
C GLY A 13 14.09 17.00 -9.43
N LEU A 14 13.38 16.25 -10.27
CA LEU A 14 12.06 15.69 -9.94
C LEU A 14 12.12 14.73 -8.75
N ALA A 15 13.14 13.87 -8.67
CA ALA A 15 13.35 12.98 -7.54
C ALA A 15 13.62 13.75 -6.24
N LEU A 16 14.42 14.82 -6.29
CA LEU A 16 14.67 15.68 -5.14
C LEU A 16 13.40 16.41 -4.68
N VAL A 17 12.59 16.93 -5.60
CA VAL A 17 11.31 17.57 -5.28
C VAL A 17 10.34 16.56 -4.69
N PHE A 18 10.27 15.35 -5.25
CA PHE A 18 9.44 14.27 -4.72
C PHE A 18 9.85 13.91 -3.30
N VAL A 19 11.14 13.70 -3.04
CA VAL A 19 11.63 13.42 -1.68
C VAL A 19 11.30 14.59 -0.76
N ALA A 20 11.65 15.83 -1.13
CA ALA A 20 11.41 17.01 -0.31
C ALA A 20 9.93 17.24 0.04
N GLN A 21 9.01 17.02 -0.91
CA GLN A 21 7.57 17.08 -0.65
C GLN A 21 7.09 15.95 0.26
N ASN A 22 7.73 14.78 0.19
CA ASN A 22 7.40 13.61 1.00
C ASN A 22 8.22 13.52 2.31
N LEU A 23 9.13 14.46 2.58
CA LEU A 23 9.86 14.59 3.84
C LEU A 23 8.98 15.13 4.97
N GLU A 24 7.81 15.69 4.63
CA GLU A 24 6.89 16.20 5.63
C GLU A 24 6.42 15.05 6.53
N VAL A 25 6.90 15.08 7.77
CA VAL A 25 6.52 14.15 8.83
C VAL A 25 5.10 14.50 9.24
N VAL A 26 4.18 13.56 9.07
CA VAL A 26 2.82 13.70 9.56
C VAL A 26 2.70 12.93 10.86
N SER A 27 2.25 13.63 11.89
CA SER A 27 1.80 13.03 13.13
C SER A 27 0.36 12.57 12.96
N VAL A 28 0.14 11.27 13.15
CA VAL A 28 -1.20 10.68 13.24
C VAL A 28 -1.45 10.33 14.69
N SER A 29 -2.43 11.02 15.28
CA SER A 29 -2.92 10.69 16.62
C SER A 29 -4.14 9.79 16.51
N PHE A 30 -4.05 8.59 17.05
CA PHE A 30 -5.16 7.63 17.12
C PHE A 30 -5.45 7.25 18.57
N LEU A 31 -6.60 7.71 19.07
CA LEU A 31 -7.04 7.55 20.47
C LEU A 31 -6.00 8.05 21.48
N LEU A 32 -5.13 7.16 21.99
CA LEU A 32 -4.07 7.47 22.96
C LEU A 32 -2.65 7.35 22.38
N TRP A 33 -2.52 7.00 21.10
CA TRP A 33 -1.23 6.79 20.45
C TRP A 33 -0.94 7.90 19.45
N GLU A 34 0.31 8.36 19.44
CA GLU A 34 0.82 9.28 18.44
C GLU A 34 1.96 8.61 17.69
N ILE A 35 1.85 8.56 16.37
CA ILE A 35 2.90 8.05 15.49
C ILE A 35 3.29 9.16 14.52
N SER A 36 4.57 9.50 14.52
CA SER A 36 5.16 10.46 13.59
C SER A 36 5.98 9.72 12.54
N MET A 37 5.57 9.83 11.28
CA MET A 37 6.23 9.17 10.15
C MET A 37 6.08 10.02 8.89
N SER A 38 6.93 9.80 7.87
CA SER A 38 6.76 10.53 6.61
C SER A 38 5.47 10.11 5.90
N ARG A 39 4.83 11.05 5.19
CA ARG A 39 3.59 10.80 4.43
C ARG A 39 3.68 9.60 3.50
N ALA A 40 4.83 9.45 2.82
CA ALA A 40 5.05 8.34 1.90
C ALA A 40 5.02 6.98 2.61
N VAL A 41 5.64 6.88 3.79
CA VAL A 41 5.64 5.64 4.58
C VAL A 41 4.24 5.35 5.09
N LEU A 42 3.48 6.36 5.54
CA LEU A 42 2.08 6.20 5.96
C LEU A 42 1.22 5.63 4.83
N MET A 43 1.30 6.23 3.63
CA MET A 43 0.56 5.77 2.45
C MET A 43 0.92 4.33 2.07
N LEU A 44 2.20 3.96 2.14
CA LEU A 44 2.65 2.59 1.87
C LEU A 44 2.03 1.59 2.86
N PHE A 45 2.04 1.90 4.16
CA PHE A 45 1.43 1.03 5.17
C PHE A 45 -0.09 0.89 4.98
N CYS A 46 -0.79 1.97 4.68
CA CYS A 46 -2.23 1.92 4.37
C CYS A 46 -2.51 1.01 3.17
N LEU A 47 -1.72 1.12 2.10
CA LEU A 47 -1.87 0.30 0.90
C LEU A 47 -1.56 -1.17 1.18
N LEU A 48 -0.47 -1.47 1.88
CA LEU A 48 -0.13 -2.84 2.28
C LEU A 48 -1.20 -3.45 3.18
N ALA A 49 -1.70 -2.71 4.17
CA ALA A 49 -2.76 -3.18 5.05
C ALA A 49 -4.04 -3.49 4.25
N GLY A 50 -4.46 -2.59 3.36
CA GLY A 50 -5.62 -2.81 2.48
C GLY A 50 -5.44 -4.02 1.57
N PHE A 51 -4.26 -4.18 0.98
CA PHE A 51 -3.94 -5.33 0.11
C PHE A 51 -3.98 -6.65 0.88
N ILE A 52 -3.35 -6.70 2.06
CA ILE A 52 -3.35 -7.88 2.93
C ILE A 52 -4.79 -8.22 3.33
N ILE A 53 -5.56 -7.26 3.84
CA ILE A 53 -6.95 -7.50 4.25
C ILE A 53 -7.79 -8.01 3.06
N GLY A 54 -7.66 -7.39 1.89
CA GLY A 54 -8.36 -7.83 0.68
C GLY A 54 -7.98 -9.25 0.26
N TRP A 55 -6.69 -9.57 0.30
CA TRP A 55 -6.19 -10.91 -0.05
C TRP A 55 -6.71 -11.98 0.91
N PHE A 56 -6.61 -11.74 2.21
CA PHE A 56 -7.11 -12.64 3.24
C PHE A 56 -8.63 -12.82 3.17
N MET A 57 -9.37 -11.74 2.91
CA MET A 57 -10.83 -11.80 2.77
C MET A 57 -11.24 -12.62 1.54
N ASN A 58 -10.58 -12.42 0.40
CA ASN A 58 -10.82 -13.22 -0.79
C ASN A 58 -10.52 -14.71 -0.56
N SER A 59 -9.38 -15.01 0.08
CA SER A 59 -9.00 -16.38 0.43
C SER A 59 -10.04 -17.05 1.35
N TYR A 60 -10.49 -16.34 2.39
CA TYR A 60 -11.52 -16.85 3.33
C TYR A 60 -12.87 -17.10 2.64
N LEU A 61 -13.30 -16.18 1.78
CA LEU A 61 -14.55 -16.31 1.03
C LEU A 61 -14.49 -17.46 0.02
N SER A 62 -13.36 -17.63 -0.67
CA SER A 62 -13.16 -18.73 -1.61
C SER A 62 -13.19 -20.08 -0.89
N TYR A 63 -12.50 -20.21 0.25
CA TYR A 63 -12.53 -21.41 1.09
C TYR A 63 -13.95 -21.77 1.56
N ARG A 64 -14.74 -20.76 1.97
CA ARG A 64 -16.14 -20.97 2.36
C ARG A 64 -17.02 -21.44 1.21
N LYS A 65 -16.78 -20.97 -0.02
CA LYS A 65 -17.53 -21.42 -1.21
C LYS A 65 -17.23 -22.87 -1.52
N GLU A 66 -15.95 -23.24 -1.53
CA GLU A 66 -15.50 -24.61 -1.81
C GLU A 66 -16.08 -25.62 -0.81
N LYS A 67 -16.07 -25.29 0.48
CA LYS A 67 -16.67 -26.13 1.53
C LYS A 67 -18.19 -26.28 1.38
N LYS A 68 -18.90 -25.26 0.88
CA LYS A 68 -20.34 -25.33 0.60
C LYS A 68 -20.66 -26.21 -0.60
N GLU A 69 -19.84 -26.15 -1.66
CA GLU A 69 -19.98 -26.99 -2.85
C GLU A 69 -19.74 -28.46 -2.52
N VAL A 70 -18.66 -28.78 -1.79
CA VAL A 70 -18.37 -30.16 -1.35
C VAL A 70 -19.50 -30.74 -0.50
N LYS A 71 -20.06 -29.95 0.43
CA LYS A 71 -21.16 -30.41 1.28
C LYS A 71 -22.44 -30.73 0.47
N LYS A 72 -22.75 -29.95 -0.57
CA LYS A 72 -23.88 -30.24 -1.47
C LYS A 72 -23.74 -31.55 -2.25
N ILE A 73 -22.51 -31.96 -2.58
CA ILE A 73 -22.26 -33.23 -3.28
C ILE A 73 -22.46 -34.41 -2.34
N ILE A 74 -22.02 -34.30 -1.08
CA ILE A 74 -22.15 -35.37 -0.08
C ILE A 74 -23.60 -35.58 0.36
N ASP A 75 -24.39 -34.50 0.45
CA ASP A 75 -25.80 -34.56 0.88
C ASP A 75 -26.79 -34.97 -0.25
N LYS A 76 -26.30 -35.28 -1.48
CA LYS A 76 -27.11 -35.66 -2.65
C LYS A 76 -27.00 -37.15 -2.97
#